data_AF-A0A1H9BYW5-F1
#
_entry.id   AF-A0A1H9BYW5-F1
#
_cell.length_a   1.000
_cell.length_b   1.000
_cell.length_c   1.000
_cell.angle_alpha   90.00
_cell.angle_beta   90.00
_cell.angle_gamma   90.00
#
_symmetry.space_group_name_H-M   'P 1'
#
loop_
_entity.id
_entity.type
_entity.pdbx_description
1 polymer ?
#
loop_
_entity_poly.entity_id
_entity_poly.type
_entity_poly.pdbx_seq_one_letter_code
_entity_poly.pdbx_strand_id
1 'polypeptide(L)'
;MLTPTVVTEFDSEAPEDTKTATFGLGCFWGPDATFGAVDGVVRTRVGYAGGTKSDPSYEVLGDHTEVVQIEYDPEQLSFSELLERAFSEHDPYQQPQKRQYQNVVFTETADQHDQLLTFLRERDLDRDRIATRLESLDRFHLAAASHQKFNLRGKRWITDVFTEANYSGEAIRESPAAAKLNAHVAGHDVSVPFIDQSSDPRSRR
;
A
#
# COMPACT_ATOMS: atom_id res chain seq x y z
N MET A 1 16.11 10.52 -15.72
CA MET A 1 15.08 10.10 -16.71
C MET A 1 14.76 8.64 -16.44
N LEU A 2 13.48 8.26 -16.53
CA LEU A 2 13.03 6.88 -16.33
C LEU A 2 13.48 6.00 -17.51
N THR A 3 14.19 4.90 -17.24
CA THR A 3 14.68 3.93 -18.24
C THR A 3 14.57 2.50 -17.71
N PRO A 4 14.66 1.46 -18.59
CA PRO A 4 14.65 0.06 -18.17
C PRO A 4 15.74 -0.26 -17.14
N THR A 5 16.96 0.23 -17.37
CA THR A 5 18.10 0.03 -16.46
C THR A 5 17.83 0.64 -15.08
N VAL A 6 17.29 1.84 -15.05
CA VAL A 6 17.01 2.57 -13.80
C VAL A 6 15.97 1.85 -12.94
N VAL A 7 14.90 1.30 -13.55
CA VAL A 7 13.91 0.53 -12.78
C VAL A 7 14.49 -0.79 -12.28
N THR A 8 15.32 -1.47 -13.08
CA THR A 8 15.96 -2.72 -12.64
C THR A 8 16.99 -2.51 -11.54
N GLU A 9 17.79 -1.46 -11.62
CA GLU A 9 18.80 -1.13 -10.61
C GLU A 9 18.12 -0.76 -9.29
N PHE A 10 17.13 0.14 -9.33
CA PHE A 10 16.39 0.52 -8.13
C PHE A 10 15.70 -0.67 -7.45
N ASP A 11 15.08 -1.56 -8.23
CA ASP A 11 14.44 -2.75 -7.69
C ASP A 11 15.45 -3.74 -7.09
N SER A 12 16.67 -3.81 -7.65
CA SER A 12 17.74 -4.69 -7.15
C SER A 12 18.39 -4.19 -5.85
N GLU A 13 18.23 -2.92 -5.53
CA GLU A 13 18.74 -2.29 -4.29
C GLU A 13 17.73 -2.39 -3.12
N ALA A 14 16.57 -2.99 -3.35
CA ALA A 14 15.57 -3.18 -2.30
C ALA A 14 16.13 -4.01 -1.13
N PRO A 15 15.85 -3.62 0.13
CA PRO A 15 16.34 -4.37 1.27
C PRO A 15 15.73 -5.78 1.30
N GLU A 16 16.53 -6.75 1.73
CA GLU A 16 16.09 -8.15 1.86
C GLU A 16 15.29 -8.37 3.15
N ASP A 17 15.71 -7.72 4.25
CA ASP A 17 15.09 -7.84 5.56
C ASP A 17 13.94 -6.83 5.73
N THR A 18 12.74 -7.25 5.34
CA THR A 18 11.53 -6.41 5.40
C THR A 18 10.46 -6.96 6.35
N LYS A 19 9.51 -6.10 6.71
CA LYS A 19 8.30 -6.46 7.45
C LYS A 19 7.04 -6.06 6.69
N THR A 20 5.92 -6.65 7.05
CA THR A 20 4.60 -6.38 6.46
C THR A 20 3.65 -5.68 7.43
N ALA A 21 2.81 -4.79 6.90
CA ALA A 21 1.68 -4.19 7.61
C ALA A 21 0.45 -4.22 6.70
N THR A 22 -0.73 -4.52 7.24
CA THR A 22 -1.95 -4.70 6.43
C THR A 22 -3.09 -3.81 6.95
N PHE A 23 -3.62 -2.95 6.09
CA PHE A 23 -4.69 -2.00 6.43
C PHE A 23 -5.82 -2.02 5.40
N GLY A 24 -7.06 -1.90 5.85
CA GLY A 24 -8.20 -1.52 5.02
C GLY A 24 -8.57 -0.06 5.30
N LEU A 25 -8.68 0.75 4.25
CA LEU A 25 -8.84 2.20 4.34
C LEU A 25 -9.69 2.71 3.16
N GLY A 26 -10.83 2.08 2.92
CA GLY A 26 -11.66 2.34 1.74
C GLY A 26 -11.19 1.58 0.49
N CYS A 27 -11.37 2.19 -0.69
CA CYS A 27 -10.95 1.57 -1.95
C CYS A 27 -9.42 1.50 -2.01
N PHE A 28 -8.86 0.30 -2.14
CA PHE A 28 -7.42 0.04 -1.99
C PHE A 28 -6.49 0.74 -2.99
N TRP A 29 -7.00 1.34 -4.07
CA TRP A 29 -6.19 2.07 -5.06
C TRP A 29 -5.62 3.37 -4.48
N GLY A 30 -6.37 4.01 -3.58
CA GLY A 30 -5.91 5.18 -2.85
C GLY A 30 -4.76 4.81 -1.90
N PRO A 31 -4.99 3.90 -0.93
CA PRO A 31 -3.96 3.39 -0.04
C PRO A 31 -2.71 2.84 -0.75
N ASP A 32 -2.86 2.10 -1.86
CA ASP A 32 -1.72 1.62 -2.68
C ASP A 32 -0.80 2.76 -3.14
N ALA A 33 -1.39 3.87 -3.59
CA ALA A 33 -0.64 5.06 -3.98
C ALA A 33 -0.12 5.85 -2.77
N THR A 34 -0.96 6.02 -1.74
CA THR A 34 -0.62 6.73 -0.50
C THR A 34 0.62 6.12 0.17
N PHE A 35 0.63 4.80 0.37
CA PHE A 35 1.75 4.13 1.05
C PHE A 35 2.94 3.92 0.11
N GLY A 36 2.70 3.77 -1.20
CA GLY A 36 3.79 3.77 -2.18
C GLY A 36 4.67 5.02 -2.09
N ALA A 37 4.10 6.17 -1.71
CA ALA A 37 4.82 7.42 -1.56
C ALA A 37 5.75 7.49 -0.33
N VAL A 38 5.53 6.67 0.69
CA VAL A 38 6.20 6.79 2.00
C VAL A 38 7.63 6.28 1.92
N ASP A 39 8.59 7.05 2.43
CA ASP A 39 9.99 6.63 2.54
C ASP A 39 10.12 5.43 3.50
N GLY A 40 11.00 4.48 3.16
CA GLY A 40 11.09 3.18 3.84
C GLY A 40 10.01 2.16 3.43
N VAL A 41 8.94 2.55 2.72
CA VAL A 41 8.09 1.57 2.04
C VAL A 41 8.81 1.06 0.80
N VAL A 42 9.01 -0.26 0.78
CA VAL A 42 9.66 -1.00 -0.31
C VAL A 42 8.65 -1.25 -1.42
N ARG A 43 7.50 -1.85 -1.10
CA ARG A 43 6.44 -2.14 -2.08
C ARG A 43 5.09 -2.33 -1.41
N THR A 44 4.06 -2.31 -2.24
CA THR A 44 2.65 -2.44 -1.83
C THR A 44 1.96 -3.54 -2.63
N ARG A 45 0.98 -4.22 -2.04
CA ARG A 45 0.12 -5.18 -2.72
C ARG A 45 -1.31 -4.90 -2.29
N VAL A 46 -2.25 -4.92 -3.23
CA VAL A 46 -3.67 -4.80 -2.90
C VAL A 46 -4.36 -6.17 -2.90
N GLY A 47 -5.33 -6.33 -2.01
CA GLY A 47 -5.97 -7.61 -1.78
C GLY A 47 -7.21 -7.52 -0.91
N TYR A 48 -7.59 -8.67 -0.37
CA TYR A 48 -8.79 -8.87 0.42
C TYR A 48 -8.46 -9.62 1.71
N ALA A 49 -8.99 -9.17 2.85
CA ALA A 49 -8.76 -9.80 4.14
C ALA A 49 -9.93 -9.60 5.13
N GLY A 50 -9.92 -10.36 6.23
CA GLY A 50 -10.87 -10.23 7.34
C GLY A 50 -12.25 -10.84 7.08
N GLY A 51 -12.39 -11.63 6.03
CA GLY A 51 -13.56 -12.46 5.75
C GLY A 51 -13.26 -13.95 5.90
N THR A 52 -14.30 -14.77 5.78
CA THR A 52 -14.29 -16.23 5.91
C THR A 52 -14.40 -16.94 4.55
N LYS A 53 -14.77 -16.21 3.49
CA LYS A 53 -14.86 -16.77 2.15
C LYS A 53 -13.48 -17.21 1.63
N SER A 54 -13.37 -18.45 1.15
CA SER A 54 -12.19 -18.93 0.43
C SER A 54 -12.09 -18.30 -0.97
N ASP A 55 -10.87 -17.95 -1.38
CA ASP A 55 -10.53 -17.44 -2.72
C ASP A 55 -11.45 -16.31 -3.22
N PRO A 56 -11.54 -15.18 -2.48
CA PRO A 56 -12.35 -14.04 -2.89
C PRO A 56 -11.81 -13.41 -4.18
N SER A 57 -12.74 -12.96 -5.04
CA SER A 57 -12.45 -12.07 -6.18
C SER A 57 -13.19 -10.75 -5.97
N TYR A 58 -12.93 -9.78 -6.85
CA TYR A 58 -13.64 -8.50 -6.81
C TYR A 58 -15.16 -8.68 -6.95
N GLU A 59 -15.60 -9.59 -7.82
CA GLU A 59 -17.01 -9.89 -8.05
C GLU A 59 -17.63 -10.73 -6.93
N VAL A 60 -16.81 -11.46 -6.19
CA VAL A 60 -17.26 -12.41 -5.17
C VAL A 60 -16.45 -12.27 -3.89
N LEU A 61 -16.46 -11.06 -3.32
CA LEU A 61 -15.67 -10.71 -2.13
C LEU A 61 -16.14 -11.42 -0.85
N GLY A 62 -17.44 -11.68 -0.73
CA GLY A 62 -18.04 -12.19 0.50
C GLY A 62 -17.98 -11.15 1.63
N ASP A 63 -17.41 -11.54 2.75
CA ASP A 63 -17.23 -10.75 3.97
C ASP A 63 -15.79 -10.19 4.13
N HIS A 64 -14.99 -10.24 3.06
CA HIS A 64 -13.67 -9.60 3.07
C HIS A 64 -13.76 -8.07 2.90
N THR A 65 -12.68 -7.41 3.28
CA THR A 65 -12.46 -5.95 3.14
C THR A 65 -11.33 -5.75 2.13
N GLU A 66 -11.41 -4.72 1.29
CA GLU A 66 -10.28 -4.28 0.48
C GLU A 66 -9.15 -3.78 1.38
N VAL A 67 -7.95 -4.30 1.16
CA VAL A 67 -6.78 -3.99 1.97
C VAL A 67 -5.57 -3.71 1.09
N VAL A 68 -4.66 -2.90 1.64
CA VAL A 68 -3.28 -2.77 1.18
C VAL A 68 -2.38 -3.50 2.17
N GLN A 69 -1.50 -4.35 1.66
CA GLN A 69 -0.37 -4.90 2.38
C GLN A 69 0.88 -4.12 1.96
N ILE A 70 1.58 -3.59 2.94
CA ILE A 70 2.74 -2.72 2.79
C ILE A 70 3.95 -3.50 3.27
N GLU A 71 4.93 -3.66 2.41
CA GLU A 71 6.24 -4.19 2.75
C GLU A 71 7.19 -3.02 2.95
N TYR A 72 7.82 -2.95 4.12
CA TYR A 72 8.63 -1.82 4.54
C TYR A 72 9.94 -2.28 5.17
N ASP A 73 10.94 -1.41 5.09
CA ASP A 73 12.23 -1.55 5.76
C ASP A 73 12.10 -1.09 7.23
N PRO A 74 12.20 -2.00 8.22
CA PRO A 74 12.06 -1.65 9.63
C PRO A 74 13.22 -0.79 10.17
N GLU A 75 14.34 -0.66 9.44
CA GLU A 75 15.44 0.26 9.82
C GLU A 75 15.14 1.71 9.44
N GLN A 76 14.24 1.93 8.48
CA GLN A 76 13.88 3.26 7.97
C GLN A 76 12.47 3.71 8.39
N LEU A 77 11.54 2.77 8.55
CA LEU A 77 10.14 3.05 8.83
C LEU A 77 9.60 2.09 9.90
N SER A 78 9.00 2.64 10.95
CA SER A 78 8.38 1.85 12.00
C SER A 78 6.92 1.51 11.71
N PHE A 79 6.41 0.45 12.34
CA PHE A 79 4.98 0.14 12.29
C PHE A 79 4.13 1.26 12.91
N SER A 80 4.62 1.97 13.94
CA SER A 80 3.92 3.11 14.54
C SER A 80 3.76 4.28 13.56
N GLU A 81 4.74 4.54 12.69
CA GLU A 81 4.63 5.56 11.65
C GLU A 81 3.64 5.15 10.55
N LEU A 82 3.58 3.86 10.23
CA LEU A 82 2.54 3.32 9.35
C LEU A 82 1.14 3.44 9.96
N LEU A 83 1.00 3.23 11.27
CA LEU A 83 -0.26 3.48 11.98
C LEU A 83 -0.63 4.97 11.93
N GLU A 84 0.31 5.88 12.19
CA GLU A 84 0.08 7.32 12.08
C GLU A 84 -0.46 7.67 10.69
N ARG A 85 0.17 7.14 9.65
CA ARG A 85 -0.28 7.34 8.27
C ARG A 85 -1.67 6.75 8.03
N ALA A 86 -1.95 5.53 8.49
CA ALA A 86 -3.24 4.87 8.30
C ALA A 86 -4.39 5.62 9.01
N PHE A 87 -4.17 6.07 10.25
CA PHE A 87 -5.17 6.82 11.02
C PHE A 87 -5.35 8.26 10.50
N SER A 88 -4.37 8.83 9.79
CA SER A 88 -4.53 10.13 9.12
C SER A 88 -5.47 10.12 7.90
N GLU A 89 -5.75 8.94 7.34
CA GLU A 89 -6.55 8.78 6.11
C GLU A 89 -8.07 8.74 6.36
N HIS A 90 -8.51 8.70 7.61
CA HIS A 90 -9.93 8.61 7.95
C HIS A 90 -10.25 9.17 9.34
N ASP A 91 -11.52 9.46 9.59
CA ASP A 91 -12.02 9.69 10.96
C ASP A 91 -12.11 8.33 11.68
N PRO A 92 -11.34 8.07 12.75
CA PRO A 92 -11.33 6.77 13.42
C PRO A 92 -12.63 6.47 14.17
N TYR A 93 -13.52 7.46 14.35
CA TYR A 93 -14.83 7.27 14.97
C TYR A 93 -15.94 7.00 13.95
N GLN A 94 -15.59 6.93 12.65
CA GLN A 94 -16.54 6.67 11.57
C GLN A 94 -16.16 5.45 10.75
N GLN A 95 -17.18 4.82 10.18
CA GLN A 95 -17.03 3.66 9.31
C GLN A 95 -17.88 3.78 8.06
N PRO A 96 -17.33 3.47 6.87
CA PRO A 96 -18.12 3.19 5.69
C PRO A 96 -19.15 2.08 5.93
N GLN A 97 -20.34 2.24 5.34
CA GLN A 97 -21.44 1.28 5.50
C GLN A 97 -21.13 -0.08 4.84
N LYS A 98 -20.43 -0.06 3.70
CA LYS A 98 -20.06 -1.28 2.98
C LYS A 98 -18.82 -1.89 3.59
N ARG A 99 -18.91 -3.13 4.08
CA ARG A 99 -17.79 -3.89 4.67
C ARG A 99 -16.55 -3.90 3.78
N GLN A 100 -16.73 -4.03 2.46
CA GLN A 100 -15.66 -3.93 1.47
C GLN A 100 -14.72 -2.73 1.66
N TYR A 101 -15.25 -1.60 2.13
CA TYR A 101 -14.51 -0.34 2.26
C TYR A 101 -14.30 0.08 3.71
N GLN A 102 -14.58 -0.80 4.68
CA GLN A 102 -14.43 -0.45 6.09
C GLN A 102 -12.96 -0.24 6.48
N ASN A 103 -12.75 0.62 7.46
CA ASN A 103 -11.43 0.88 8.02
C ASN A 103 -11.04 -0.27 8.97
N VAL A 104 -9.88 -0.88 8.76
CA VAL A 104 -9.40 -1.99 9.60
C VAL A 104 -7.89 -1.98 9.68
N VAL A 105 -7.36 -2.18 10.89
CA VAL A 105 -5.96 -2.47 11.13
C VAL A 105 -5.82 -3.95 11.43
N PHE A 106 -5.05 -4.65 10.60
CA PHE A 106 -4.70 -6.04 10.85
C PHE A 106 -3.30 -6.15 11.47
N THR A 107 -3.20 -6.94 12.52
CA THR A 107 -1.95 -7.27 13.20
C THR A 107 -1.55 -8.71 12.88
N GLU A 108 -0.33 -8.90 12.40
CA GLU A 108 0.21 -10.19 11.97
C GLU A 108 1.01 -10.87 13.10
N THR A 109 1.47 -10.08 14.07
CA THR A 109 2.31 -10.54 15.19
C THR A 109 1.86 -9.92 16.51
N ALA A 110 2.27 -10.54 17.63
CA ALA A 110 2.05 -9.98 18.96
C ALA A 110 2.75 -8.62 19.15
N ASP A 111 3.94 -8.44 18.56
CA ASP A 111 4.68 -7.18 18.58
C ASP A 111 3.88 -6.04 17.91
N GLN A 112 3.28 -6.29 16.74
CA GLN A 112 2.39 -5.32 16.09
C GLN A 112 1.16 -5.00 16.94
N HIS A 113 0.56 -6.00 17.58
CA HIS A 113 -0.57 -5.78 18.46
C HIS A 113 -0.20 -4.89 19.67
N ASP A 114 0.95 -5.12 20.30
CA ASP A 114 1.42 -4.32 21.43
C ASP A 114 1.77 -2.88 21.01
N GLN A 115 2.38 -2.71 19.83
CA GLN A 115 2.63 -1.40 19.24
C GLN A 115 1.33 -0.66 18.92
N LEU A 116 0.31 -1.33 18.37
CA LEU A 116 -1.01 -0.75 18.13
C LEU A 116 -1.67 -0.27 19.43
N LEU A 117 -1.63 -1.06 20.50
CA LEU A 117 -2.18 -0.65 21.78
C LEU A 117 -1.44 0.54 22.40
N THR A 118 -0.12 0.59 22.20
CA THR A 118 0.70 1.73 22.64
C THR A 118 0.36 2.99 21.83
N PHE A 119 0.27 2.87 20.51
CA PHE A 119 -0.14 3.95 19.62
C PHE A 119 -1.50 4.55 20.01
N LEU A 120 -2.52 3.71 20.23
CA LEU A 120 -3.85 4.18 20.64
C LEU A 120 -3.80 4.96 21.96
N ARG A 121 -3.01 4.49 22.94
CA ARG A 121 -2.82 5.16 24.22
C ARG A 121 -2.13 6.52 24.05
N GLU A 122 -1.07 6.58 23.24
CA GLU A 122 -0.30 7.82 23.02
C GLU A 122 -1.08 8.87 22.22
N ARG A 123 -2.01 8.43 21.37
CA ARG A 123 -2.91 9.30 20.60
C ARG A 123 -4.24 9.61 21.29
N ASP A 124 -4.43 9.15 22.52
CA ASP A 124 -5.69 9.29 23.29
C ASP A 124 -6.92 8.76 22.51
N LEU A 125 -6.71 7.70 21.71
CA LEU A 125 -7.75 7.02 20.97
C LEU A 125 -8.32 5.90 21.84
N ASP A 126 -9.51 6.15 22.39
CA ASP A 126 -10.25 5.15 23.15
C ASP A 126 -10.64 3.97 22.24
N ARG A 127 -9.98 2.83 22.47
CA ARG A 127 -10.19 1.57 21.76
C ARG A 127 -11.66 1.15 21.70
N ASP A 128 -12.43 1.41 22.75
CA ASP A 128 -13.82 0.98 22.84
C ASP A 128 -14.78 1.95 22.14
N ARG A 129 -14.28 3.11 21.69
CA ARG A 129 -15.07 4.15 21.03
C ARG A 129 -14.73 4.35 19.56
N ILE A 130 -13.52 4.01 19.13
CA ILE A 130 -13.17 4.05 17.71
C ILE A 130 -13.98 3.02 16.93
N ALA A 131 -14.37 3.39 15.72
CA ALA A 131 -15.08 2.53 14.78
C ALA A 131 -14.11 1.74 13.88
N THR A 132 -12.83 2.14 13.80
CA THR A 132 -11.77 1.37 13.12
C THR A 132 -11.66 -0.02 13.72
N ARG A 133 -11.84 -1.05 12.90
CA ARG A 133 -11.71 -2.45 13.35
C ARG A 133 -10.25 -2.75 13.66
N LEU A 134 -9.98 -3.44 14.78
CA LEU A 134 -8.64 -3.87 15.16
C LEU A 134 -8.65 -5.40 15.24
N GLU A 135 -7.96 -6.06 14.33
CA GLU A 135 -8.07 -7.51 14.14
C GLU A 135 -6.70 -8.17 13.96
N SER A 136 -6.63 -9.48 14.17
CA SER A 136 -5.48 -10.28 13.77
C SER A 136 -5.64 -10.73 12.32
N LEU A 137 -4.56 -10.66 11.53
CA LEU A 137 -4.59 -11.15 10.16
C LEU A 137 -4.53 -12.67 10.14
N ASP A 138 -5.60 -13.32 9.65
CA ASP A 138 -5.56 -14.76 9.37
C ASP A 138 -4.97 -15.04 7.98
N ARG A 139 -5.48 -14.35 6.96
CA ARG A 139 -5.03 -14.52 5.56
C ARG A 139 -5.20 -13.25 4.76
N PHE A 140 -4.22 -12.99 3.90
CA PHE A 140 -4.29 -12.00 2.84
C PHE A 140 -4.53 -12.69 1.49
N HIS A 141 -5.59 -12.31 0.78
CA HIS A 141 -5.88 -12.79 -0.56
C HIS A 141 -5.50 -11.74 -1.59
N LEU A 142 -4.54 -12.05 -2.44
CA LEU A 142 -4.06 -11.11 -3.45
C LEU A 142 -5.17 -10.79 -4.47
N ALA A 143 -5.40 -9.51 -4.75
CA ALA A 143 -6.31 -9.11 -5.82
C ALA A 143 -5.68 -9.31 -7.20
N ALA A 144 -6.53 -9.44 -8.22
CA ALA A 144 -6.09 -9.64 -9.61
C ALA A 144 -5.10 -8.55 -10.07
N ALA A 145 -4.22 -8.90 -11.00
CA ALA A 145 -3.16 -8.01 -11.50
C ALA A 145 -3.68 -6.67 -12.02
N SER A 146 -4.93 -6.61 -12.50
CA SER A 146 -5.58 -5.37 -12.94
C SER A 146 -5.80 -4.33 -11.82
N HIS A 147 -5.78 -4.74 -10.54
CA HIS A 147 -5.89 -3.82 -9.39
C HIS A 147 -4.54 -3.37 -8.85
N GLN A 148 -3.46 -4.09 -9.19
CA GLN A 148 -2.12 -3.77 -8.69
C GLN A 148 -1.57 -2.54 -9.40
N LYS A 149 -1.02 -1.58 -8.64
CA LYS A 149 -0.41 -0.35 -9.18
C LYS A 149 -1.36 0.36 -10.16
N PHE A 150 -2.62 0.47 -9.76
CA PHE A 150 -3.72 0.84 -10.65
C PHE A 150 -3.47 2.13 -11.43
N ASN A 151 -2.83 3.13 -10.82
CA ASN A 151 -2.64 4.44 -11.43
C ASN A 151 -1.58 4.42 -12.56
N LEU A 152 -0.72 3.40 -12.61
CA LEU A 152 0.18 3.17 -13.75
C LEU A 152 -0.57 2.76 -15.01
N ARG A 153 -1.77 2.18 -14.86
CA ARG A 153 -2.51 1.63 -16.01
C ARG A 153 -2.81 2.73 -17.02
N GLY A 154 -2.48 2.47 -18.28
CA GLY A 154 -2.65 3.42 -19.38
C GLY A 154 -1.55 4.50 -19.46
N LYS A 155 -0.58 4.55 -18.54
CA LYS A 155 0.58 5.45 -18.63
C LYS A 155 1.69 4.77 -19.44
N ARG A 156 1.53 4.78 -20.77
CA ARG A 156 2.46 4.10 -21.70
C ARG A 156 3.93 4.46 -21.48
N TRP A 157 4.22 5.71 -21.18
CA TRP A 157 5.59 6.16 -20.91
C TRP A 157 6.24 5.51 -19.67
N ILE A 158 5.46 4.92 -18.75
CA ILE A 158 5.96 4.09 -17.65
C ILE A 158 5.87 2.60 -18.01
N THR A 159 4.71 2.15 -18.51
CA THR A 159 4.50 0.71 -18.76
C THR A 159 5.40 0.16 -19.85
N ASP A 160 5.74 0.98 -20.85
CA ASP A 160 6.64 0.59 -21.93
C ASP A 160 8.07 0.37 -21.38
N VAL A 161 8.50 1.14 -20.36
CA VAL A 161 9.79 0.95 -19.66
C VAL A 161 9.86 -0.41 -18.96
N PHE A 162 8.83 -0.80 -18.22
CA PHE A 162 8.77 -2.12 -17.58
C PHE A 162 8.70 -3.25 -18.61
N THR A 163 8.01 -3.03 -19.73
CA THR A 163 7.93 -4.01 -20.83
C THR A 163 9.30 -4.23 -21.47
N GLU A 164 10.04 -3.14 -21.75
CA GLU A 164 11.40 -3.18 -22.27
C GLU A 164 12.39 -3.83 -21.28
N ALA A 165 12.17 -3.66 -19.97
CA ALA A 165 12.89 -4.36 -18.91
C ALA A 165 12.46 -5.83 -18.71
N ASN A 166 11.52 -6.33 -19.52
CA ASN A 166 11.00 -7.71 -19.49
C ASN A 166 10.28 -8.07 -18.17
N TYR A 167 9.61 -7.10 -17.55
CA TYR A 167 8.80 -7.36 -16.35
C TYR A 167 7.46 -8.01 -16.71
N SER A 168 7.10 -9.07 -16.00
CA SER A 168 5.75 -9.62 -16.00
C SER A 168 4.81 -8.73 -15.16
N GLY A 169 3.49 -8.96 -15.26
CA GLY A 169 2.53 -8.26 -14.38
C GLY A 169 2.76 -8.58 -12.90
N GLU A 170 3.25 -9.78 -12.59
CA GLU A 170 3.70 -10.14 -11.25
C GLU A 170 4.96 -9.38 -10.85
N ALA A 171 5.96 -9.27 -11.73
CA ALA A 171 7.15 -8.48 -11.43
C ALA A 171 6.82 -6.99 -11.20
N ILE A 172 5.88 -6.41 -11.95
CA ILE A 172 5.44 -5.02 -11.73
C ILE A 172 4.74 -4.87 -10.37
N ARG A 173 3.92 -5.85 -9.96
CA ARG A 173 3.28 -5.85 -8.63
C ARG A 173 4.35 -5.80 -7.53
N GLU A 174 5.41 -6.57 -7.71
CA GLU A 174 6.51 -6.76 -6.77
C GLU A 174 7.63 -5.71 -6.87
N SER A 175 7.51 -4.75 -7.79
CA SER A 175 8.55 -3.75 -8.07
C SER A 175 8.47 -2.56 -7.10
N PRO A 176 9.55 -2.27 -6.34
CA PRO A 176 9.69 -1.03 -5.61
C PRO A 176 9.53 0.23 -6.47
N ALA A 177 10.17 0.26 -7.64
CA ALA A 177 10.04 1.36 -8.59
C ALA A 177 8.58 1.56 -9.01
N ALA A 178 7.83 0.48 -9.24
CA ALA A 178 6.42 0.57 -9.59
C ALA A 178 5.57 1.14 -8.45
N ALA A 179 5.87 0.84 -7.18
CA ALA A 179 5.19 1.45 -6.03
C ALA A 179 5.39 2.97 -5.99
N LYS A 180 6.64 3.41 -6.17
CA LYS A 180 7.02 4.84 -6.23
C LYS A 180 6.38 5.55 -7.42
N LEU A 181 6.40 4.94 -8.60
CA LEU A 181 5.79 5.49 -9.80
C LEU A 181 4.26 5.56 -9.70
N ASN A 182 3.61 4.53 -9.13
CA ASN A 182 2.16 4.51 -8.91
C ASN A 182 1.71 5.67 -8.01
N ALA A 183 2.45 5.93 -6.94
CA ALA A 183 2.23 7.05 -6.06
C ALA A 183 2.41 8.41 -6.76
N HIS A 184 3.50 8.56 -7.52
CA HIS A 184 3.79 9.81 -8.25
C HIS A 184 2.72 10.16 -9.28
N VAL A 185 2.26 9.18 -10.09
CA VAL A 185 1.21 9.44 -11.08
C VAL A 185 -0.16 9.70 -10.44
N ALA A 186 -0.40 9.17 -9.23
CA ALA A 186 -1.56 9.51 -8.42
C ALA A 186 -1.48 10.93 -7.81
N GLY A 187 -0.32 11.60 -7.90
CA GLY A 187 -0.12 12.97 -7.47
C GLY A 187 0.51 13.13 -6.08
N HIS A 188 1.03 12.05 -5.50
CA HIS A 188 1.83 12.14 -4.28
C HIS A 188 3.24 12.63 -4.58
N ASP A 189 3.84 13.33 -3.63
CA ASP A 189 5.26 13.67 -3.69
C ASP A 189 6.08 12.40 -3.40
N VAL A 190 7.09 12.16 -4.23
CA VAL A 190 7.91 10.94 -4.18
C VAL A 190 9.35 11.32 -4.51
N SER A 191 10.24 11.12 -3.55
CA SER A 191 11.65 11.46 -3.68
C SER A 191 12.46 10.24 -4.11
N VAL A 192 12.51 9.97 -5.43
CA VAL A 192 13.39 8.94 -5.99
C VAL A 192 14.22 9.46 -7.16
N PRO A 193 15.44 8.92 -7.39
CA PRO A 193 16.41 9.49 -8.34
C PRO A 193 15.92 9.62 -9.79
N PHE A 194 14.91 8.84 -10.16
CA PHE A 194 14.40 8.76 -11.54
C PHE A 194 13.11 9.52 -11.79
N ILE A 195 12.50 10.07 -10.74
CA ILE A 195 11.38 10.99 -10.83
C ILE A 195 11.97 12.40 -10.70
N ASP A 196 12.31 12.99 -11.85
CA ASP A 196 12.75 14.38 -11.90
C ASP A 196 11.51 15.28 -11.84
N GLN A 197 11.47 16.26 -10.92
CA GLN A 197 10.40 17.27 -10.85
C GLN A 197 10.17 18.00 -12.19
N SER A 198 11.15 17.99 -13.10
CA SER A 198 11.05 18.57 -14.45
C SER A 198 10.36 17.67 -15.50
N SER A 199 10.22 16.38 -15.20
CA SER A 199 9.70 15.36 -16.12
C SER A 199 8.21 15.07 -15.98
N ASP A 200 7.56 15.64 -14.95
CA ASP A 200 6.10 15.64 -14.85
C ASP A 200 5.53 16.67 -15.85
N PRO A 201 4.76 16.26 -16.88
CA PRO A 201 4.09 17.19 -17.78
C PRO A 201 3.09 18.13 -17.08
N ARG A 202 2.73 17.88 -15.81
CA ARG A 202 1.94 18.78 -14.95
C ARG A 202 2.77 19.94 -14.37
N SER A 203 4.10 19.85 -14.34
CA SER A 203 4.99 20.97 -13.91
C SER A 203 5.07 22.12 -14.93
N ARG A 204 4.54 21.92 -16.16
CA ARG A 204 4.57 22.89 -17.26
C ARG A 204 3.27 23.70 -17.41
N ARG A 205 2.48 23.87 -16.35
CA ARG A 205 1.27 24.71 -16.36
C ARG A 205 1.32 25.80 -15.31
#